data_AF-A0A7H0GT81-F1
#
_entry.id   AF-A0A7H0GT81-F1
#
_cell.length_a   1.000
_cell.length_b   1.000
_cell.length_c   1.000
_cell.angle_alpha   90.00
_cell.angle_beta   90.00
_cell.angle_gamma   90.00
#
_symmetry.space_group_name_H-M   'P 1'
#
loop_
_entity.id
_entity.type
_entity.pdbx_description
1 polymer ?
#
loop_
_entity_poly.entity_id
_entity_poly.type
_entity_poly.pdbx_seq_one_letter_code
_entity_poly.pdbx_strand_id
1 'polypeptide(L)'
;MKTAPEEFARQMKREHKRTDMAPFECYIAGKPAKGFKLSYMTDAGGMAYQLIVSGVANGQPVLVQLTLDIDPYKNEDIPALPRQIVQLTPTAQLTTAK
;
A
#
# COMPACT_ATOMS: atom_id res chain seq x y z
N MET A 1 9.29 13.72 -15.06
CA MET A 1 8.94 13.47 -13.66
C MET A 1 9.57 12.15 -13.25
N LYS A 2 10.68 12.19 -12.51
CA LYS A 2 11.48 11.02 -12.08
C LYS A 2 11.42 10.94 -10.56
N THR A 3 10.24 10.72 -9.99
CA THR A 3 10.16 10.31 -8.59
C THR A 3 9.77 8.86 -8.63
N ALA A 4 10.75 7.99 -8.38
CA ALA A 4 10.46 6.57 -8.29
C ALA A 4 9.47 6.35 -7.13
N PRO A 5 8.54 5.39 -7.25
CA PRO A 5 7.56 5.10 -6.20
C PRO A 5 8.18 4.86 -4.82
N GLU A 6 9.38 4.29 -4.79
CA GLU A 6 10.17 4.11 -3.58
C GLU A 6 10.66 5.45 -2.98
N GLU A 7 11.06 6.42 -3.81
CA GLU A 7 11.46 7.74 -3.34
C GLU A 7 10.28 8.48 -2.72
N PHE A 8 9.09 8.36 -3.32
CA PHE A 8 7.86 8.91 -2.76
C PHE A 8 7.51 8.24 -1.43
N ALA A 9 7.59 6.91 -1.33
CA ALA A 9 7.37 6.19 -0.08
C ALA A 9 8.38 6.62 1.01
N ARG A 10 9.64 6.81 0.64
CA ARG A 10 10.69 7.32 1.54
C ARG A 10 10.42 8.77 1.97
N GLN A 11 9.87 9.60 1.08
CA GLN A 11 9.45 10.96 1.43
C GLN A 11 8.33 10.92 2.48
N MET A 12 7.27 10.16 2.24
CA MET A 12 6.16 10.02 3.19
C MET A 12 6.63 9.46 4.54
N LYS A 13 7.57 8.49 4.53
CA LYS A 13 8.21 7.97 5.74
C LYS A 13 8.93 9.06 6.55
N ARG A 14 9.50 10.08 5.90
CA ARG A 14 10.19 11.19 6.58
C ARG A 14 9.22 12.22 7.15
N GLU A 15 8.06 12.38 6.54
CA GLU A 15 7.01 13.30 7.00
C GLU A 15 6.37 12.81 8.31
N HIS A 16 6.29 11.48 8.51
CA HIS A 16 5.74 10.88 9.72
C HIS A 16 6.83 10.32 10.64
N LYS A 17 6.82 10.69 11.93
CA LYS A 17 7.79 10.19 12.91
C LYS A 17 7.52 8.71 13.22
N ARG A 18 8.58 7.95 13.50
CA ARG A 18 8.51 6.53 13.91
C ARG A 18 7.66 5.67 12.97
N THR A 19 7.91 5.85 11.67
CA THR A 19 7.19 5.14 10.61
C THR A 19 7.91 3.85 10.24
N ASP A 20 7.22 2.73 10.30
CA ASP A 20 7.64 1.48 9.70
C ASP A 20 7.25 1.46 8.22
N MET A 21 8.10 0.84 7.38
CA MET A 21 7.86 0.75 5.94
C MET A 21 8.18 -0.66 5.46
N ALA A 22 7.21 -1.33 4.84
CA ALA A 22 7.35 -2.69 4.32
C ALA A 22 6.89 -2.77 2.86
N PRO A 23 7.66 -3.39 1.96
CA PRO A 23 7.21 -3.64 0.59
C PRO A 23 6.13 -4.71 0.56
N PHE A 24 5.21 -4.63 -0.40
CA PHE A 24 4.21 -5.66 -0.66
C PHE A 24 3.84 -5.76 -2.14
N GLU A 25 3.30 -6.91 -2.53
CA GLU A 25 2.76 -7.16 -3.87
C GLU A 25 1.27 -6.89 -3.92
N CYS A 26 0.81 -6.35 -5.04
CA CYS A 26 -0.59 -5.96 -5.22
C CYS A 26 -0.94 -5.83 -6.69
N TYR A 27 -2.16 -5.37 -6.95
CA TYR A 27 -2.66 -5.06 -8.28
C TYR A 27 -3.24 -3.64 -8.31
N ILE A 28 -3.00 -2.91 -9.39
CA ILE A 28 -3.75 -1.69 -9.75
C ILE A 28 -4.66 -2.03 -10.92
N ALA A 29 -5.98 -1.91 -10.76
CA ALA A 29 -6.97 -2.20 -11.80
C ALA A 29 -6.73 -3.57 -12.48
N GLY A 30 -6.41 -4.60 -11.68
CA GLY A 30 -6.13 -5.96 -12.16
C GLY A 30 -4.75 -6.18 -12.79
N LYS A 31 -3.87 -5.17 -12.81
CA LYS A 31 -2.48 -5.28 -13.30
C LYS A 31 -1.50 -5.41 -12.14
N PRO A 32 -0.53 -6.34 -12.19
CA PRO A 32 0.48 -6.48 -11.14
C PRO A 32 1.20 -5.16 -10.87
N ALA A 33 1.33 -4.84 -9.59
CA ALA A 33 1.96 -3.64 -9.08
C ALA A 33 2.77 -3.96 -7.83
N LYS A 34 3.64 -3.03 -7.45
CA LYS A 34 4.38 -3.09 -6.18
C LYS A 34 4.02 -1.86 -5.37
N GLY A 35 3.95 -2.04 -4.06
CA GLY A 35 3.66 -0.97 -3.13
C GLY A 35 4.51 -1.03 -1.88
N PHE A 36 4.42 0.03 -1.10
CA PHE A 36 4.96 0.12 0.25
C PHE A 36 3.81 0.40 1.21
N LYS A 37 3.75 -0.38 2.29
CA LYS A 37 2.90 -0.12 3.43
C LYS A 37 3.70 0.68 4.45
N LEU A 38 3.18 1.83 4.86
CA LEU A 38 3.72 2.64 5.94
C LEU A 38 2.79 2.51 7.14
N SER A 39 3.37 2.33 8.32
CA SER A 39 2.62 2.29 9.58
C SER A 39 3.21 3.31 10.53
N TYR A 40 2.40 4.21 11.07
CA TYR A 40 2.87 5.28 11.95
C TYR A 40 1.84 5.68 13.00
N MET A 41 2.33 6.27 14.09
CA MET A 41 1.48 6.87 15.12
C MET A 41 0.95 8.22 14.65
N THR A 42 -0.33 8.47 14.83
CA THR A 42 -0.99 9.75 14.59
C THR A 42 -0.89 10.65 15.81
N ASP A 43 -0.95 11.97 15.60
CA ASP A 43 -0.92 12.95 16.69
C ASP A 43 -2.14 12.82 17.63
N ALA A 44 -3.24 12.25 17.14
CA ALA A 44 -4.45 11.96 17.92
C ALA A 44 -4.34 10.71 18.82
N GLY A 45 -3.22 9.98 18.78
CA GLY A 45 -2.96 8.83 19.67
C GLY A 45 -3.39 7.46 19.12
N GLY A 46 -3.67 7.34 17.82
CA GLY A 46 -3.95 6.06 17.14
C GLY A 46 -2.90 5.68 16.09
N MET A 47 -3.00 4.50 15.51
CA MET A 47 -2.19 4.11 14.34
C MET A 47 -2.87 4.53 13.04
N ALA A 48 -2.08 4.93 12.05
CA ALA A 48 -2.50 5.08 10.67
C ALA A 48 -1.63 4.22 9.75
N TYR A 49 -2.26 3.75 8.68
CA TYR A 49 -1.65 2.87 7.70
C TYR A 49 -1.76 3.50 6.33
N GLN A 50 -0.64 3.66 5.63
CA GLN A 50 -0.63 4.19 4.28
C GLN A 50 -0.18 3.12 3.29
N LEU A 51 -0.99 2.89 2.26
CA LEU A 51 -0.61 2.12 1.09
C LEU A 51 -0.16 3.07 -0.01
N ILE A 52 1.10 2.98 -0.39
CA ILE A 52 1.69 3.73 -1.51
C ILE A 52 1.96 2.74 -2.62
N VAL A 53 1.15 2.77 -3.67
CA VAL A 53 1.18 1.79 -4.76
C VAL A 53 1.42 2.48 -6.08
N SER A 54 2.24 1.88 -6.91
CA SER A 54 2.53 2.41 -8.24
C SER A 54 2.55 1.32 -9.29
N GLY A 55 2.14 1.68 -10.50
CA GLY A 55 2.17 0.77 -11.64
C GLY A 55 1.73 1.44 -12.92
N VAL A 56 1.52 0.63 -13.95
CA VAL A 56 0.97 1.08 -15.23
C VAL A 56 -0.41 0.44 -15.40
N ALA A 57 -1.45 1.26 -15.48
CA ALA A 57 -2.82 0.83 -15.76
C ALA A 57 -3.25 1.40 -17.12
N ASN A 58 -3.66 0.55 -18.05
CA ASN A 58 -4.08 0.95 -19.41
C ASN A 58 -3.10 1.88 -20.14
N GLY A 59 -1.79 1.62 -20.01
CA GLY A 59 -0.73 2.43 -20.62
C GLY A 59 -0.42 3.74 -19.90
N GLN A 60 -1.11 4.05 -18.80
CA GLN A 60 -0.88 5.24 -18.00
C GLN A 60 -0.14 4.90 -16.70
N PRO A 61 0.93 5.63 -16.35
CA PRO A 61 1.56 5.50 -15.04
C PRO A 61 0.63 6.06 -13.96
N VAL A 62 0.39 5.28 -12.91
CA VAL A 62 -0.50 5.64 -11.80
C VAL A 62 0.26 5.50 -10.49
N LEU A 63 0.09 6.47 -9.60
CA LEU A 63 0.45 6.42 -8.19
C LEU A 63 -0.83 6.51 -7.37
N VAL A 64 -0.99 5.60 -6.42
CA VAL A 64 -2.12 5.54 -5.50
C VAL A 64 -1.58 5.66 -4.09
N GLN A 65 -2.08 6.65 -3.34
CA GLN A 65 -1.84 6.79 -1.91
C GLN A 65 -3.17 6.63 -1.18
N LEU A 66 -3.26 5.65 -0.30
CA LEU A 66 -4.44 5.36 0.51
C LEU A 66 -4.06 5.39 1.97
N THR A 67 -4.73 6.23 2.75
CA THR A 67 -4.64 6.21 4.22
C THR A 67 -5.80 5.39 4.76
N LEU A 68 -5.51 4.51 5.72
CA LEU A 68 -6.43 3.58 6.36
C LEU A 68 -6.25 3.66 7.88
N ASP A 69 -7.36 3.44 8.59
CA ASP A 69 -7.38 3.43 10.07
C ASP A 69 -7.04 2.05 10.65
N ILE A 70 -6.99 1.01 9.81
CA ILE A 70 -6.63 -0.37 10.18
C ILE A 70 -5.51 -0.89 9.29
N ASP A 71 -4.71 -1.82 9.80
CA ASP A 71 -3.69 -2.51 9.01
C ASP A 71 -4.38 -3.49 8.04
N PRO A 72 -4.32 -3.28 6.72
CA PRO A 72 -4.99 -4.17 5.78
C PRO A 72 -4.20 -5.47 5.60
N TYR A 73 -4.84 -6.60 5.90
CA TYR A 73 -4.30 -7.94 5.68
C TYR A 73 -4.97 -8.64 4.48
N LYS A 74 -6.25 -8.38 4.27
CA LYS A 74 -7.06 -8.89 3.15
C LYS A 74 -7.76 -7.76 2.42
N ASN A 75 -8.25 -8.04 1.21
CA ASN A 75 -8.89 -7.03 0.37
C ASN A 75 -10.11 -6.38 1.04
N GLU A 76 -10.85 -7.13 1.86
CA GLU A 76 -12.01 -6.63 2.62
C GLU A 76 -11.65 -5.57 3.66
N ASP A 77 -10.39 -5.48 4.06
CA ASP A 77 -9.91 -4.45 4.99
C ASP A 77 -9.71 -3.09 4.28
N ILE A 78 -9.70 -3.08 2.94
CA ILE A 78 -9.66 -1.87 2.13
C ILE A 78 -11.11 -1.42 1.82
N PRO A 79 -11.47 -0.15 2.05
CA PRO A 79 -12.81 0.35 1.77
C PRO A 79 -13.27 0.10 0.32
N ALA A 80 -14.59 -0.05 0.14
CA ALA A 80 -15.17 -0.56 -1.10
C ALA A 80 -14.77 0.21 -2.37
N LEU A 81 -14.64 1.54 -2.30
CA LEU A 81 -14.22 2.36 -3.43
C LEU A 81 -12.72 2.17 -3.77
N PRO A 82 -11.77 2.43 -2.86
CA PRO A 82 -10.34 2.24 -3.16
C PRO A 82 -9.96 0.80 -3.49
N ARG A 83 -10.70 -0.21 -2.98
CA ARG A 83 -10.51 -1.63 -3.31
C ARG A 83 -10.77 -1.96 -4.79
N GLN A 84 -11.52 -1.13 -5.51
CA GLN A 84 -11.69 -1.27 -6.96
C GLN A 84 -10.43 -0.87 -7.73
N ILE A 85 -9.57 -0.06 -7.11
CA ILE A 85 -8.33 0.45 -7.70
C ILE A 85 -7.16 -0.42 -7.26
N VAL A 86 -7.00 -0.65 -5.96
CA VAL A 86 -5.88 -1.40 -5.36
C VAL A 86 -6.40 -2.68 -4.73
N GLN A 87 -5.78 -3.80 -5.10
CA GLN A 87 -6.05 -5.11 -4.51
C GLN A 87 -4.75 -5.73 -3.99
N LEU A 88 -4.76 -6.22 -2.75
CA LEU A 88 -3.68 -7.01 -2.20
C LEU A 88 -3.57 -8.33 -2.97
N THR A 89 -2.34 -8.75 -3.25
CA THR A 89 -2.13 -10.10 -3.76
C THR A 89 -2.67 -11.08 -2.72
N PRO A 90 -3.52 -12.05 -3.12
CA PRO A 90 -3.93 -13.12 -2.22
C PRO A 90 -2.65 -13.73 -1.67
N THR A 91 -2.45 -13.69 -0.35
CA THR A 91 -1.32 -14.41 0.24
C THR A 91 -1.50 -15.85 -0.21
N ALA A 92 -0.61 -16.33 -1.09
CA ALA A 92 -0.54 -17.74 -1.39
C ALA A 92 -0.43 -18.40 -0.03
N GLN A 93 -1.46 -19.16 0.35
CA GLN A 93 -1.51 -19.84 1.62
C GLN A 93 -0.13 -20.47 1.82
N LEU A 94 0.57 -20.04 2.87
CA LEU A 94 1.74 -20.74 3.35
C LEU A 94 1.29 -22.19 3.47
N THR A 95 1.76 -23.02 2.54
CA THR A 95 1.54 -24.44 2.58
C THR A 95 2.12 -24.88 3.91
N THR A 96 1.24 -25.20 4.86
CA THR A 96 1.59 -26.06 5.98
C THR A 96 2.10 -27.35 5.36
N ALA A 97 3.42 -27.45 5.24
CA ALA A 97 4.09 -28.71 5.03
C ALA A 97 3.66 -29.61 6.19
N LYS A 98 3.01 -30.72 5.81
CA LYS A 98 2.58 -31.79 6.70
C LYS A 98 3.79 -32.53 7.27
#